data_AF-F5YET3-F1
#
_entry.id   AF-F5YET3-F1
#
_cell.length_a   1.000
_cell.length_b   1.000
_cell.length_c   1.000
_cell.angle_alpha   90.00
_cell.angle_beta   90.00
_cell.angle_gamma   90.00
#
_symmetry.space_group_name_H-M   'P 1'
#
loop_
_entity.id
_entity.type
_entity.pdbx_description
1 polymer ?
#
loop_
_entity_poly.entity_id
_entity_poly.type
_entity_poly.pdbx_seq_one_letter_code
_entity_poly.pdbx_strand_id
1 'polypeptide(L)'
;MKQIHVRLDDAGGIPMARPILESVYASDLEFEPDERRQRILPDGTVELTVTHEPYMIHAKIYLPLYGNIWIMADNEGLGYTGDFVDFVSEACHTYIREAEKHGENITLSPEAHSHLAAAKEFTHLADRGKSTAENRLYALSHAVYAAEAALFEASCQRVYANPRDNLLLGCNFFKYTSSDARYAKFFADAFDFATLPFYPGRTVPEKGKYTYEYIDLALEYLQSKNIKPKGHPIWFGHESVNPKWLFGQPFETLQKNAREIALHHVKAYKGRIKVWDAMNEAHDWANCFTLTQPQLVELTRTCCDALHEVDSSAIAVVNVCLPFAEYVAGRYVCYGSLPEKLHSPLTYFRAILDAGVQFDVTGIQLYFPARDMVAVDRMLSVFASLGKPVHITEMGVNGDIRGHASQSGSSWTQLSMSEGVWHGGWNEHTQADWLEQFYTIAAARPEIQALTWWDFIEPSFSGNGAFLYEDENPREMYFRLLALKDRIIKKRYGTV
;
A
#
# COMPACT_ATOMS: atom_id res chain seq x y z
N MET A 1 15.09 -19.75 17.11
CA MET A 1 13.65 -19.74 17.41
C MET A 1 13.49 -19.65 18.90
N LYS A 2 12.73 -18.68 19.39
CA LYS A 2 12.48 -18.40 20.81
C LYS A 2 10.98 -18.33 21.05
N GLN A 3 10.51 -18.84 22.19
CA GLN A 3 9.13 -18.60 22.62
C GLN A 3 9.06 -17.30 23.40
N ILE A 4 8.04 -16.50 23.12
CA ILE A 4 7.74 -15.26 23.82
C ILE A 4 6.27 -15.25 24.24
N HIS A 5 5.94 -14.39 25.19
CA HIS A 5 4.60 -14.24 25.74
C HIS A 5 4.12 -12.81 25.56
N VAL A 6 2.96 -12.64 24.96
CA VAL A 6 2.36 -11.33 24.70
C VAL A 6 1.04 -11.23 25.45
N ARG A 7 0.93 -10.26 26.37
CA ARG A 7 -0.31 -9.96 27.08
C ARG A 7 -1.06 -8.83 26.37
N LEU A 8 -2.34 -9.05 26.08
CA LEU A 8 -3.25 -8.06 25.49
C LEU A 8 -4.56 -8.06 26.28
N ASP A 9 -4.77 -7.00 27.07
CA ASP A 9 -5.96 -6.83 27.91
C ASP A 9 -6.90 -5.75 27.35
N ASP A 10 -8.20 -5.95 27.53
CA ASP A 10 -9.24 -4.98 27.19
C ASP A 10 -9.39 -3.88 28.27
N ALA A 11 -10.36 -2.98 28.10
CA ALA A 11 -10.58 -1.88 29.05
C ALA A 11 -10.98 -2.35 30.46
N GLY A 12 -11.49 -3.59 30.60
CA GLY A 12 -11.82 -4.22 31.88
C GLY A 12 -10.62 -4.87 32.57
N GLY A 13 -9.45 -4.92 31.92
CA GLY A 13 -8.25 -5.58 32.44
C GLY A 13 -8.32 -7.11 32.37
N ILE A 14 -9.15 -7.64 31.48
CA ILE A 14 -9.19 -9.06 31.14
C ILE A 14 -8.65 -9.27 29.71
N PRO A 15 -8.20 -10.48 29.34
CA PRO A 15 -7.69 -10.72 28.00
C PRO A 15 -8.69 -10.34 26.91
N MET A 16 -8.19 -9.73 25.84
CA MET A 16 -9.00 -9.35 24.69
C MET A 16 -9.72 -10.56 24.06
N ALA A 17 -10.77 -10.29 23.29
CA ALA A 17 -11.53 -11.33 22.61
C ALA A 17 -10.64 -12.19 21.70
N ARG A 18 -10.95 -13.50 21.62
CA ARG A 18 -10.16 -14.49 20.89
C ARG A 18 -9.74 -14.08 19.47
N PRO A 19 -10.60 -13.48 18.61
CA PRO A 19 -10.17 -13.05 17.27
C PRO A 19 -9.03 -12.00 17.27
N ILE A 20 -8.99 -11.13 18.29
CA ILE A 20 -7.91 -10.14 18.45
C ILE A 20 -6.62 -10.84 18.89
N LEU A 21 -6.71 -11.74 19.87
CA LEU A 21 -5.56 -12.54 20.31
C LEU A 21 -5.02 -13.42 19.16
N GLU A 22 -5.90 -13.93 18.31
CA GLU A 22 -5.52 -14.69 17.12
C GLU A 22 -4.84 -13.83 16.04
N SER A 23 -4.96 -12.50 16.10
CA SER A 23 -4.32 -11.61 15.13
C SER A 23 -2.81 -11.44 15.39
N VAL A 24 -2.35 -11.63 16.63
CA VAL A 24 -1.01 -11.23 17.09
C VAL A 24 0.08 -11.96 16.32
N TYR A 25 1.07 -11.24 15.80
CA TYR A 25 2.24 -11.82 15.17
C TYR A 25 3.49 -10.97 15.44
N ALA A 26 4.67 -11.55 15.18
CA ALA A 26 5.95 -10.87 15.32
C ALA A 26 6.60 -10.63 13.94
N SER A 27 7.43 -9.60 13.85
CA SER A 27 8.30 -9.37 12.69
C SER A 27 9.67 -8.87 13.16
N ASP A 28 10.65 -8.79 12.27
CA ASP A 28 11.79 -7.91 12.48
C ASP A 28 11.37 -6.43 12.41
N LEU A 29 12.32 -5.51 12.57
CA LEU A 29 12.07 -4.06 12.54
C LEU A 29 11.82 -3.48 11.14
N GLU A 30 11.96 -4.30 10.08
CA GLU A 30 11.69 -3.94 8.69
C GLU A 30 10.33 -4.49 8.21
N PHE A 31 9.50 -4.98 9.14
CA PHE A 31 8.21 -5.61 8.88
C PHE A 31 8.31 -6.97 8.16
N GLU A 32 9.45 -7.68 8.20
CA GLU A 32 9.51 -9.08 7.75
C GLU A 32 8.89 -10.01 8.79
N PRO A 33 7.72 -10.60 8.52
CA PRO A 33 6.97 -11.32 9.53
C PRO A 33 7.53 -12.72 9.77
N ASP A 34 7.47 -13.13 11.02
CA ASP A 34 7.49 -14.55 11.36
C ASP A 34 6.15 -15.19 10.97
N GLU A 35 6.22 -16.45 10.54
CA GLU A 35 5.01 -17.27 10.43
C GLU A 35 4.32 -17.33 11.80
N ARG A 36 3.02 -17.02 11.86
CA ARG A 36 2.26 -16.96 13.11
C ARG A 36 2.02 -18.35 13.69
N ARG A 37 3.04 -18.86 14.38
CA ARG A 37 3.01 -20.09 15.17
C ARG A 37 2.69 -19.73 16.60
N GLN A 38 1.39 -19.64 16.90
CA GLN A 38 0.90 -19.14 18.17
C GLN A 38 0.03 -20.13 18.93
N ARG A 39 -0.04 -19.93 20.24
CA ARG A 39 -0.99 -20.60 21.14
C ARG A 39 -1.53 -19.59 22.15
N ILE A 40 -2.84 -19.53 22.31
CA ILE A 40 -3.48 -18.75 23.38
C ILE A 40 -3.52 -19.62 24.64
N LEU A 41 -2.90 -19.15 25.72
CA LEU A 41 -2.82 -19.83 27.01
C LEU A 41 -4.14 -19.69 27.80
N PRO A 42 -4.37 -20.52 28.84
CA PRO A 42 -5.62 -20.47 29.63
C PRO A 42 -5.90 -19.13 30.31
N ASP A 43 -4.86 -18.33 30.56
CA ASP A 43 -4.95 -16.99 31.13
C ASP A 43 -5.14 -15.88 30.07
N GLY A 44 -5.23 -16.26 28.78
CA GLY A 44 -5.39 -15.33 27.65
C GLY A 44 -4.08 -14.75 27.11
N THR A 45 -2.93 -15.08 27.68
CA THR A 45 -1.62 -14.71 27.12
C THR A 45 -1.38 -15.41 25.78
N VAL A 46 -0.84 -14.70 24.79
CA VAL A 46 -0.45 -15.28 23.50
C VAL A 46 1.01 -15.72 23.56
N GLU A 47 1.25 -17.02 23.46
CA GLU A 47 2.58 -17.58 23.25
C GLU A 47 2.91 -17.60 21.75
N LEU A 48 4.03 -16.99 21.35
CA LEU A 48 4.48 -16.88 19.96
C LEU A 48 5.90 -17.42 19.79
N THR A 49 6.14 -18.10 18.67
CA THR A 49 7.51 -18.42 18.24
C THR A 49 8.07 -17.29 17.38
N VAL A 50 9.19 -16.70 17.79
CA VAL A 50 9.94 -15.72 16.99
C VAL A 50 11.20 -16.32 16.41
N THR A 51 11.58 -15.88 15.21
CA THR A 51 12.81 -16.29 14.53
C THR A 51 13.84 -15.16 14.39
N HIS A 52 13.42 -13.91 14.62
CA HIS A 52 14.26 -12.72 14.59
C HIS A 52 14.51 -12.15 15.99
N GLU A 53 15.68 -11.53 16.18
CA GLU A 53 16.02 -10.76 17.39
C GLU A 53 16.96 -9.60 16.98
N PRO A 54 16.63 -8.33 17.29
CA PRO A 54 15.42 -7.90 17.98
C PRO A 54 14.15 -8.05 17.12
N TYR A 55 12.99 -8.16 17.77
CA TYR A 55 11.67 -8.30 17.12
C TYR A 55 10.72 -7.16 17.51
N MET A 56 9.65 -6.97 16.74
CA MET A 56 8.48 -6.15 17.10
C MET A 56 7.19 -6.98 17.04
N ILE A 57 6.16 -6.54 17.76
CA ILE A 57 4.87 -7.22 17.85
C ILE A 57 3.79 -6.38 17.16
N HIS A 58 2.89 -7.06 16.47
CA HIS A 58 1.74 -6.48 15.80
C HIS A 58 0.46 -7.12 16.32
N ALA A 59 -0.58 -6.32 16.51
CA ALA A 59 -1.93 -6.84 16.78
C ALA A 59 -3.00 -5.94 16.15
N LYS A 60 -4.07 -6.56 15.66
CA LYS A 60 -5.23 -5.85 15.10
C LYS A 60 -6.25 -5.64 16.21
N ILE A 61 -6.32 -4.42 16.74
CA ILE A 61 -7.14 -4.09 17.91
C ILE A 61 -8.21 -3.04 17.57
N TYR A 62 -9.29 -3.02 18.36
CA TYR A 62 -10.19 -1.86 18.37
C TYR A 62 -9.63 -0.85 19.37
N LEU A 63 -9.25 0.32 18.87
CA LEU A 63 -8.70 1.41 19.67
C LEU A 63 -9.81 2.44 19.94
N PRO A 64 -10.11 2.76 21.21
CA PRO A 64 -11.16 3.71 21.55
C PRO A 64 -10.96 5.04 20.83
N LEU A 65 -12.04 5.70 20.42
CA LEU A 65 -12.04 6.97 19.67
C LEU A 65 -11.40 6.93 18.27
N TYR A 66 -10.65 5.88 17.93
CA TYR A 66 -9.90 5.80 16.68
C TYR A 66 -10.52 4.85 15.66
N GLY A 67 -10.71 3.57 16.00
CA GLY A 67 -11.17 2.57 15.03
C GLY A 67 -10.53 1.20 15.18
N ASN A 68 -10.49 0.41 14.11
CA ASN A 68 -9.93 -0.94 14.10
C ASN A 68 -8.77 -1.02 13.10
N ILE A 69 -7.56 -1.06 13.62
CA ILE A 69 -6.33 -1.10 12.85
C ILE A 69 -5.32 -2.04 13.49
N TRP A 70 -4.31 -2.41 12.71
CA TRP A 70 -3.09 -2.99 13.21
C TRP A 70 -2.24 -1.94 13.92
N ILE A 71 -1.79 -2.27 15.12
CA ILE A 71 -0.90 -1.48 15.96
C ILE A 71 0.42 -2.22 16.12
N MET A 72 1.53 -1.47 16.13
CA MET A 72 2.87 -2.00 16.40
C MET A 72 3.33 -1.65 17.83
N ALA A 73 4.07 -2.57 18.44
CA ALA A 73 4.89 -2.33 19.63
C ALA A 73 6.31 -2.76 19.28
N ASP A 74 7.29 -1.88 19.45
CA ASP A 74 8.65 -2.10 18.96
C ASP A 74 9.73 -1.57 19.91
N ASN A 75 9.41 -1.40 21.19
CA ASN A 75 10.33 -0.93 22.22
C ASN A 75 10.99 0.40 21.81
N GLU A 76 10.18 1.39 21.45
CA GLU A 76 10.64 2.74 21.05
C GLU A 76 11.64 2.72 19.87
N GLY A 77 11.48 1.76 18.95
CA GLY A 77 12.34 1.55 17.79
C GLY A 77 13.60 0.70 18.04
N LEU A 78 13.82 0.20 19.26
CA LEU A 78 14.97 -0.67 19.58
C LEU A 78 14.67 -2.15 19.31
N GLY A 79 13.40 -2.52 19.28
CA GLY A 79 12.91 -3.89 19.27
C GLY A 79 13.18 -4.65 20.57
N TYR A 80 12.52 -5.81 20.70
CA TYR A 80 12.57 -6.65 21.87
C TYR A 80 13.61 -7.77 21.74
N THR A 81 14.33 -8.01 22.82
CA THR A 81 15.20 -9.18 23.03
C THR A 81 14.69 -10.07 24.18
N GLY A 82 13.69 -9.60 24.93
CA GLY A 82 13.04 -10.30 26.04
C GLY A 82 12.10 -11.42 25.58
N ASP A 83 11.43 -12.05 26.54
CA ASP A 83 10.45 -13.13 26.34
C ASP A 83 9.03 -12.75 26.75
N PHE A 84 8.80 -11.48 27.13
CA PHE A 84 7.51 -10.96 27.54
C PHE A 84 7.26 -9.55 26.99
N VAL A 85 6.05 -9.30 26.49
CA VAL A 85 5.59 -7.99 25.99
C VAL A 85 4.19 -7.68 26.56
N ASP A 86 4.07 -6.57 27.29
CA ASP A 86 2.78 -5.99 27.70
C ASP A 86 2.25 -5.06 26.61
N PHE A 87 1.61 -5.65 25.60
CA PHE A 87 1.47 -5.04 24.27
C PHE A 87 0.85 -3.64 24.27
N VAL A 88 -0.22 -3.39 25.02
CA VAL A 88 -0.91 -2.08 25.01
C VAL A 88 -0.02 -0.98 25.58
N SER A 89 0.65 -1.26 26.71
CA SER A 89 1.58 -0.31 27.36
C SER A 89 2.79 -0.03 26.46
N GLU A 90 3.34 -1.10 25.89
CA GLU A 90 4.50 -1.05 25.03
C GLU A 90 4.23 -0.32 23.70
N ALA A 91 3.09 -0.59 23.07
CA ALA A 91 2.64 0.17 21.90
C ALA A 91 2.46 1.66 22.26
N CYS A 92 1.90 1.97 23.43
CA CYS A 92 1.73 3.37 23.84
C CYS A 92 3.08 4.11 23.90
N HIS A 93 4.11 3.48 24.46
CA HIS A 93 5.47 4.03 24.46
C HIS A 93 6.03 4.21 23.04
N THR A 94 5.87 3.21 22.17
CA THR A 94 6.25 3.31 20.75
C THR A 94 5.63 4.54 20.08
N TYR A 95 4.32 4.76 20.21
CA TYR A 95 3.66 5.89 19.53
C TYR A 95 3.92 7.24 20.22
N ILE A 96 4.11 7.30 21.55
CA ILE A 96 4.58 8.52 22.21
C ILE A 96 5.96 8.91 21.66
N ARG A 97 6.87 7.93 21.52
CA ARG A 97 8.20 8.15 20.97
C ARG A 97 8.13 8.67 19.53
N GLU A 98 7.28 8.09 18.68
CA GLU A 98 7.11 8.56 17.30
C GLU A 98 6.51 9.98 17.25
N ALA A 99 5.54 10.30 18.10
CA ALA A 99 4.99 11.66 18.21
C ALA A 99 6.06 12.69 18.60
N GLU A 100 6.89 12.38 19.59
CA GLU A 100 7.99 13.26 20.01
C GLU A 100 9.04 13.42 18.90
N LYS A 101 9.43 12.32 18.26
CA LYS A 101 10.40 12.31 17.15
C LYS A 101 9.92 13.14 15.96
N HIS A 102 8.67 12.99 15.55
CA HIS A 102 8.12 13.79 14.45
C HIS A 102 7.89 15.26 14.86
N GLY A 103 7.60 15.51 16.14
CA GLY A 103 7.38 16.84 16.70
C GLY A 103 8.65 17.64 17.01
N GLU A 104 9.83 17.01 17.07
CA GLU A 104 11.08 17.61 17.59
C GLU A 104 11.45 18.96 16.95
N ASN A 105 11.16 19.13 15.65
CA ASN A 105 11.59 20.30 14.88
C ASN A 105 10.42 21.21 14.44
N ILE A 106 9.23 21.02 15.00
CA ILE A 106 8.04 21.81 14.65
C ILE A 106 7.29 22.30 15.89
N THR A 107 6.48 23.33 15.71
CA THR A 107 5.46 23.67 16.71
C THR A 107 4.21 22.88 16.39
N LEU A 108 3.91 21.89 17.22
CA LEU A 108 2.69 21.09 17.10
C LEU A 108 1.44 21.96 17.27
N SER A 109 0.38 21.65 16.50
CA SER A 109 -0.92 22.27 16.68
C SER A 109 -1.50 22.02 18.08
N PRO A 110 -2.49 22.81 18.54
CA PRO A 110 -3.19 22.55 19.79
C PRO A 110 -3.79 21.14 19.86
N GLU A 111 -4.24 20.59 18.73
CA GLU A 111 -4.79 19.24 18.65
C GLU A 111 -3.71 18.18 18.88
N ALA A 112 -2.65 18.18 18.06
CA ALA A 112 -1.53 17.24 18.19
C ALA A 112 -0.88 17.30 19.59
N HIS A 113 -0.66 18.52 20.10
CA HIS A 113 -0.11 18.73 21.44
C HIS A 113 -1.03 18.19 22.54
N SER A 114 -2.35 18.40 22.42
CA SER A 114 -3.32 17.91 23.41
C SER A 114 -3.42 16.39 23.42
N HIS A 115 -3.37 15.75 22.25
CA HIS A 115 -3.29 14.29 22.17
C HIS A 115 -2.00 13.75 22.81
N LEU A 116 -0.84 14.36 22.53
CA LEU A 116 0.42 13.93 23.15
C LEU A 116 0.40 14.10 24.68
N ALA A 117 -0.14 15.20 25.17
CA ALA A 117 -0.29 15.46 26.61
C ALA A 117 -1.26 14.46 27.26
N ALA A 118 -2.40 14.18 26.62
CA ALA A 118 -3.38 13.20 27.10
C ALA A 118 -2.78 11.79 27.15
N ALA A 119 -2.03 11.37 26.13
CA ALA A 119 -1.34 10.08 26.12
C ALA A 119 -0.44 9.92 27.36
N LYS A 120 0.40 10.92 27.64
CA LYS A 120 1.30 10.93 28.81
C LYS A 120 0.55 10.92 30.14
N GLU A 121 -0.52 11.70 30.26
CA GLU A 121 -1.33 11.76 31.49
C GLU A 121 -2.05 10.43 31.74
N PHE A 122 -2.67 9.83 30.72
CA PHE A 122 -3.34 8.54 30.87
C PHE A 122 -2.36 7.41 31.21
N THR A 123 -1.15 7.41 30.63
CA THR A 123 -0.07 6.50 31.06
C THR A 123 0.27 6.71 32.54
N HIS A 124 0.47 7.95 32.98
CA HIS A 124 0.73 8.27 34.38
C HIS A 124 -0.40 7.81 35.33
N LEU A 125 -1.66 7.99 34.93
CA LEU A 125 -2.82 7.55 35.71
C LEU A 125 -2.90 6.02 35.80
N ALA A 126 -2.59 5.31 34.71
CA ALA A 126 -2.55 3.86 34.67
C ALA A 126 -1.50 3.29 35.63
N ASP A 127 -0.29 3.86 35.64
CA ASP A 127 0.81 3.46 36.52
C ASP A 127 0.51 3.70 38.00
N ARG A 128 -0.39 4.64 38.30
CA ARG A 128 -0.87 4.91 39.66
C ARG A 128 -2.01 3.98 40.12
N GLY A 129 -2.38 2.98 39.31
CA GLY A 129 -3.39 1.98 39.66
C GLY A 129 -4.84 2.46 39.51
N LYS A 130 -5.09 3.60 38.83
CA LYS A 130 -6.45 4.10 38.58
C LYS A 130 -6.93 3.58 37.23
N SER A 131 -8.08 2.89 37.21
CA SER A 131 -8.70 2.36 35.97
C SER A 131 -7.67 1.85 34.96
N THR A 132 -6.68 1.08 35.43
CA THR A 132 -5.39 0.93 34.74
C THR A 132 -5.53 0.46 33.30
N ALA A 133 -6.37 -0.54 33.05
CA ALA A 133 -6.54 -1.10 31.71
C ALA A 133 -7.25 -0.15 30.75
N GLU A 134 -8.32 0.49 31.19
CA GLU A 134 -9.02 1.55 30.45
C GLU A 134 -8.07 2.70 30.10
N ASN A 135 -7.34 3.23 31.09
CA ASN A 135 -6.40 4.32 30.88
C ASN A 135 -5.27 3.95 29.91
N ARG A 136 -4.77 2.71 29.91
CA ARG A 136 -3.78 2.25 28.92
C ARG A 136 -4.30 2.29 27.49
N LEU A 137 -5.55 1.88 27.25
CA LEU A 137 -6.14 1.92 25.91
C LEU A 137 -6.41 3.36 25.43
N TYR A 138 -6.87 4.24 26.32
CA TYR A 138 -7.00 5.67 25.98
C TYR A 138 -5.64 6.33 25.77
N ALA A 139 -4.62 5.98 26.58
CA ALA A 139 -3.25 6.46 26.38
C ALA A 139 -2.72 6.06 25.01
N LEU A 140 -2.88 4.78 24.61
CA LEU A 140 -2.50 4.30 23.29
C LEU A 140 -3.28 5.02 22.18
N SER A 141 -4.59 5.22 22.33
CA SER A 141 -5.40 5.97 21.36
C SER A 141 -4.88 7.38 21.12
N HIS A 142 -4.67 8.12 22.20
CA HIS A 142 -4.11 9.46 22.13
C HIS A 142 -2.68 9.47 21.58
N ALA A 143 -1.87 8.46 21.88
CA ALA A 143 -0.52 8.33 21.35
C ALA A 143 -0.52 8.14 19.82
N VAL A 144 -1.38 7.28 19.28
CA VAL A 144 -1.52 7.06 17.82
C VAL A 144 -1.96 8.36 17.13
N TYR A 145 -3.00 9.03 17.65
CA TYR A 145 -3.43 10.32 17.12
C TYR A 145 -2.32 11.37 17.15
N ALA A 146 -1.59 11.49 18.27
CA ALA A 146 -0.48 12.43 18.40
C ALA A 146 0.62 12.15 17.38
N ALA A 147 0.97 10.88 17.17
CA ALA A 147 2.03 10.48 16.26
C ALA A 147 1.67 10.72 14.80
N GLU A 148 0.45 10.37 14.38
CA GLU A 148 -0.06 10.66 13.03
C GLU A 148 -0.13 12.16 12.76
N ALA A 149 -0.62 12.94 13.73
CA ALA A 149 -0.73 14.39 13.60
C ALA A 149 0.66 15.06 13.52
N ALA A 150 1.59 14.69 14.39
CA ALA A 150 2.96 15.19 14.35
C ALA A 150 3.66 14.85 13.02
N LEU A 151 3.50 13.62 12.52
CA LEU A 151 4.02 13.19 11.22
C LEU A 151 3.43 14.01 10.08
N PHE A 152 2.11 14.21 10.06
CA PHE A 152 1.42 14.97 9.04
C PHE A 152 1.83 16.45 9.04
N GLU A 153 1.87 17.08 10.21
CA GLU A 153 2.28 18.49 10.36
C GLU A 153 3.75 18.70 9.97
N ALA A 154 4.64 17.78 10.34
CA ALA A 154 6.04 17.82 9.92
C ALA A 154 6.16 17.66 8.40
N SER A 155 5.34 16.79 7.81
CA SER A 155 5.30 16.58 6.35
C SER A 155 4.77 17.82 5.62
N CYS A 156 3.71 18.45 6.15
CA CYS A 156 3.20 19.74 5.66
C CYS A 156 4.30 20.80 5.62
N GLN A 157 5.04 20.99 6.72
CA GLN A 157 6.12 21.97 6.78
C GLN A 157 7.18 21.70 5.71
N ARG A 158 7.60 20.43 5.52
CA ARG A 158 8.61 20.06 4.51
C ARG A 158 8.12 20.30 3.09
N VAL A 159 6.95 19.77 2.73
CA VAL A 159 6.46 19.79 1.34
C VAL A 159 5.93 21.15 0.92
N TYR A 160 5.34 21.93 1.82
CA TYR A 160 4.85 23.28 1.48
C TYR A 160 5.99 24.30 1.39
N ALA A 161 7.08 24.10 2.14
CA ALA A 161 8.30 24.88 1.94
C ALA A 161 8.99 24.53 0.61
N ASN A 162 8.91 23.28 0.17
CA ASN A 162 9.56 22.78 -1.04
C ASN A 162 8.60 21.94 -1.91
N PRO A 163 7.61 22.57 -2.59
CA PRO A 163 6.71 21.85 -3.46
C PRO A 163 7.47 21.13 -4.59
N ARG A 164 7.00 19.95 -4.98
CA ARG A 164 7.68 19.03 -5.88
C ARG A 164 7.43 19.41 -7.34
N ASP A 165 8.48 19.41 -8.17
CA ASP A 165 8.38 19.66 -9.62
C ASP A 165 8.46 18.37 -10.47
N ASN A 166 8.77 17.26 -9.81
CA ASN A 166 9.01 15.94 -10.39
C ASN A 166 8.07 14.84 -9.86
N LEU A 167 7.11 15.18 -8.99
CA LEU A 167 6.10 14.25 -8.49
C LEU A 167 4.94 14.17 -9.48
N LEU A 168 4.62 12.96 -9.92
CA LEU A 168 3.48 12.67 -10.79
C LEU A 168 2.24 12.32 -9.95
N LEU A 169 1.09 12.85 -10.34
CA LEU A 169 -0.21 12.50 -9.75
C LEU A 169 -1.04 11.78 -10.81
N GLY A 170 -1.52 10.58 -10.48
CA GLY A 170 -2.22 9.76 -11.46
C GLY A 170 -3.40 8.96 -10.94
N CYS A 171 -4.08 8.35 -11.91
CA CYS A 171 -5.14 7.38 -11.66
C CYS A 171 -5.24 6.36 -12.81
N ASN A 172 -5.92 5.22 -12.62
CA ASN A 172 -6.24 4.35 -13.75
C ASN A 172 -7.17 5.09 -14.72
N PHE A 173 -6.93 4.89 -16.02
CA PHE A 173 -7.72 5.48 -17.09
C PHE A 173 -8.44 4.38 -17.87
N PHE A 174 -9.10 3.47 -17.14
CA PHE A 174 -9.63 2.21 -17.68
C PHE A 174 -11.07 2.29 -18.20
N LYS A 175 -11.78 3.38 -17.85
CA LYS A 175 -13.20 3.59 -18.17
C LYS A 175 -13.45 4.84 -19.03
N TYR A 176 -12.41 5.40 -19.63
CA TYR A 176 -12.55 6.48 -20.61
C TYR A 176 -13.43 6.06 -21.80
N THR A 177 -14.33 6.95 -22.22
CA THR A 177 -15.26 6.73 -23.33
C THR A 177 -15.11 7.78 -24.44
N SER A 178 -15.12 9.07 -24.09
CA SER A 178 -14.98 10.17 -25.05
C SER A 178 -14.42 11.45 -24.41
N SER A 179 -13.93 12.38 -25.24
CA SER A 179 -13.39 13.67 -24.79
C SER A 179 -14.45 14.61 -24.19
N ASP A 180 -15.72 14.36 -24.48
CA ASP A 180 -16.84 15.20 -24.06
C ASP A 180 -17.44 14.78 -22.70
N ALA A 181 -17.06 13.61 -22.19
CA ALA A 181 -17.50 13.10 -20.89
C ALA A 181 -16.95 13.94 -19.72
N ARG A 182 -17.70 14.05 -18.60
CA ARG A 182 -17.16 14.72 -17.41
C ARG A 182 -15.96 13.98 -16.85
N TYR A 183 -15.96 12.65 -16.98
CA TYR A 183 -14.79 11.80 -16.69
C TYR A 183 -13.51 12.36 -17.32
N ALA A 184 -13.53 12.65 -18.62
CA ALA A 184 -12.35 13.09 -19.35
C ALA A 184 -11.86 14.46 -18.86
N LYS A 185 -12.79 15.40 -18.66
CA LYS A 185 -12.50 16.73 -18.14
C LYS A 185 -11.90 16.66 -16.73
N PHE A 186 -12.61 16.01 -15.80
CA PHE A 186 -12.18 15.95 -14.40
C PHE A 186 -10.85 15.23 -14.24
N PHE A 187 -10.61 14.17 -15.03
CA PHE A 187 -9.34 13.47 -15.01
C PHE A 187 -8.18 14.39 -15.42
N ALA A 188 -8.33 15.14 -16.52
CA ALA A 188 -7.29 16.05 -17.00
C ALA A 188 -7.05 17.25 -16.08
N ASP A 189 -8.06 17.68 -15.31
CA ASP A 189 -7.92 18.72 -14.30
C ASP A 189 -7.14 18.21 -13.07
N ALA A 190 -7.28 16.93 -12.70
CA ALA A 190 -6.67 16.34 -11.52
C ALA A 190 -5.26 15.79 -11.75
N PHE A 191 -5.01 15.12 -12.87
CA PHE A 191 -3.86 14.23 -13.04
C PHE A 191 -2.95 14.57 -14.23
N ASP A 192 -1.66 14.26 -14.08
CA ASP A 192 -0.64 14.32 -15.13
C ASP A 192 -0.01 12.96 -15.44
N PHE A 193 -0.50 11.90 -14.81
CA PHE A 193 -0.09 10.51 -15.02
C PHE A 193 -1.29 9.57 -15.11
N ALA A 194 -1.25 8.58 -16.01
CA ALA A 194 -2.39 7.70 -16.26
C ALA A 194 -1.96 6.26 -16.52
N THR A 195 -2.63 5.32 -15.86
CA THR A 195 -2.41 3.88 -16.06
C THR A 195 -3.35 3.32 -17.12
N LEU A 196 -2.81 2.57 -18.09
CA LEU A 196 -3.53 1.92 -19.19
C LEU A 196 -3.53 0.38 -19.04
N PRO A 197 -4.63 -0.32 -19.36
CA PRO A 197 -4.84 -1.73 -19.01
C PRO A 197 -4.31 -2.71 -20.06
N PHE A 198 -3.05 -3.11 -19.91
CA PHE A 198 -2.32 -4.04 -20.79
C PHE A 198 -2.45 -5.53 -20.42
N TYR A 199 -3.40 -5.91 -19.56
CA TYR A 199 -3.64 -7.29 -19.16
C TYR A 199 -3.65 -8.28 -20.34
N PRO A 200 -2.87 -9.38 -20.31
CA PRO A 200 -2.76 -10.32 -21.43
C PRO A 200 -4.09 -10.87 -21.95
N GLY A 201 -5.06 -11.10 -21.07
CA GLY A 201 -6.39 -11.58 -21.45
C GLY A 201 -7.16 -10.60 -22.33
N ARG A 202 -6.81 -9.31 -22.29
CA ARG A 202 -7.39 -8.24 -23.09
C ARG A 202 -6.55 -7.91 -24.33
N THR A 203 -5.23 -7.87 -24.21
CA THR A 203 -4.34 -7.41 -25.29
C THR A 203 -3.87 -8.51 -26.22
N VAL A 204 -3.91 -9.77 -25.78
CA VAL A 204 -3.52 -10.96 -26.57
C VAL A 204 -4.44 -12.16 -26.25
N PRO A 205 -5.75 -12.04 -26.51
CA PRO A 205 -6.73 -13.08 -26.15
C PRO A 205 -6.44 -14.42 -26.86
N GLU A 206 -5.79 -14.37 -28.03
CA GLU A 206 -5.29 -15.53 -28.77
C GLU A 206 -3.81 -15.36 -29.07
N LYS A 207 -3.03 -16.46 -29.04
CA LYS A 207 -1.59 -16.41 -29.27
C LYS A 207 -1.26 -15.72 -30.61
N GLY A 208 -0.49 -14.65 -30.53
CA GLY A 208 -0.03 -13.88 -31.70
C GLY A 208 -1.05 -12.92 -32.30
N LYS A 209 -2.26 -12.80 -31.73
CA LYS A 209 -3.26 -11.81 -32.15
C LYS A 209 -3.41 -10.72 -31.09
N TYR A 210 -2.94 -9.52 -31.41
CA TYR A 210 -2.93 -8.39 -30.49
C TYR A 210 -4.06 -7.41 -30.78
N THR A 211 -4.69 -6.91 -29.72
CA THR A 211 -5.81 -5.95 -29.77
C THR A 211 -5.51 -4.74 -28.91
N TYR A 212 -5.67 -3.55 -29.49
CA TYR A 212 -5.19 -2.28 -28.95
C TYR A 212 -6.20 -1.13 -29.07
N GLU A 213 -7.41 -1.40 -29.57
CA GLU A 213 -8.40 -0.39 -29.93
C GLU A 213 -8.69 0.58 -28.78
N TYR A 214 -8.86 0.05 -27.57
CA TYR A 214 -9.06 0.88 -26.38
C TYR A 214 -7.81 1.66 -25.97
N ILE A 215 -6.64 1.00 -26.03
CA ILE A 215 -5.38 1.61 -25.62
C ILE A 215 -5.08 2.80 -26.54
N ASP A 216 -5.25 2.64 -27.85
CA ASP A 216 -5.06 3.71 -28.83
C ASP A 216 -6.03 4.87 -28.59
N LEU A 217 -7.32 4.59 -28.41
CA LEU A 217 -8.35 5.59 -28.10
C LEU A 217 -8.00 6.40 -26.84
N ALA A 218 -7.64 5.71 -25.75
CA ALA A 218 -7.30 6.34 -24.48
C ALA A 218 -6.00 7.14 -24.59
N LEU A 219 -4.97 6.56 -25.23
CA LEU A 219 -3.66 7.17 -25.39
C LEU A 219 -3.71 8.44 -26.23
N GLU A 220 -4.51 8.49 -27.29
CA GLU A 220 -4.72 9.71 -28.09
C GLU A 220 -5.23 10.88 -27.23
N TYR A 221 -6.22 10.62 -26.36
CA TYR A 221 -6.72 11.64 -25.44
C TYR A 221 -5.65 12.09 -24.44
N LEU A 222 -4.98 11.15 -23.78
CA LEU A 222 -3.93 11.45 -22.80
C LEU A 222 -2.81 12.30 -23.42
N GLN A 223 -2.37 11.97 -24.63
CA GLN A 223 -1.35 12.73 -25.35
C GLN A 223 -1.83 14.14 -25.70
N SER A 224 -3.10 14.30 -26.11
CA SER A 224 -3.69 15.63 -26.39
C SER A 224 -3.74 16.54 -25.15
N LYS A 225 -3.71 15.96 -23.95
CA LYS A 225 -3.71 16.65 -22.65
C LYS A 225 -2.34 16.71 -21.98
N ASN A 226 -1.29 16.22 -22.64
CA ASN A 226 0.07 16.08 -22.07
C ASN A 226 0.12 15.24 -20.78
N ILE A 227 -0.78 14.27 -20.65
CA ILE A 227 -0.80 13.34 -19.52
C ILE A 227 0.11 12.16 -19.86
N LYS A 228 1.04 11.84 -18.96
CA LYS A 228 2.03 10.78 -19.16
C LYS A 228 1.38 9.39 -18.98
N PRO A 229 1.42 8.51 -19.99
CA PRO A 229 0.84 7.18 -19.86
C PRO A 229 1.82 6.17 -19.23
N LYS A 230 1.25 5.18 -18.55
CA LYS A 230 1.91 4.00 -17.98
C LYS A 230 1.17 2.74 -18.44
N GLY A 231 1.88 1.72 -18.90
CA GLY A 231 1.28 0.41 -19.19
C GLY A 231 1.24 -0.50 -17.96
N HIS A 232 0.08 -1.07 -17.66
CA HIS A 232 -0.11 -1.99 -16.54
C HIS A 232 -0.95 -3.22 -16.92
N PRO A 233 -0.47 -4.44 -16.63
CA PRO A 233 0.92 -4.84 -16.52
C PRO A 233 1.33 -5.67 -17.74
N ILE A 234 2.63 -5.88 -17.91
CA ILE A 234 3.18 -6.82 -18.90
C ILE A 234 2.91 -8.26 -18.47
N TRP A 235 3.22 -8.58 -17.21
CA TRP A 235 2.97 -9.89 -16.64
C TRP A 235 2.37 -9.80 -15.25
N PHE A 236 1.34 -10.62 -15.00
CA PHE A 236 0.67 -10.73 -13.71
C PHE A 236 0.14 -12.15 -13.53
N GLY A 237 0.56 -12.84 -12.47
CA GLY A 237 0.16 -14.22 -12.15
C GLY A 237 -1.24 -14.38 -11.56
N HIS A 238 -2.16 -13.46 -11.85
CA HIS A 238 -3.55 -13.54 -11.40
C HIS A 238 -4.42 -14.24 -12.44
N GLU A 239 -5.23 -15.21 -12.03
CA GLU A 239 -5.91 -16.12 -12.97
C GLU A 239 -6.83 -15.38 -13.95
N SER A 240 -7.63 -14.42 -13.47
CA SER A 240 -8.65 -13.73 -14.28
C SER A 240 -8.11 -12.82 -15.38
N VAL A 241 -6.83 -12.46 -15.34
CA VAL A 241 -6.23 -11.51 -16.31
C VAL A 241 -5.46 -12.21 -17.43
N ASN A 242 -5.40 -13.54 -17.41
CA ASN A 242 -4.62 -14.34 -18.36
C ASN A 242 -5.52 -15.09 -19.36
N PRO A 243 -5.14 -15.14 -20.64
CA PRO A 243 -5.89 -15.89 -21.65
C PRO A 243 -5.65 -17.41 -21.50
N LYS A 244 -6.66 -18.21 -21.87
CA LYS A 244 -6.64 -19.68 -21.72
C LYS A 244 -5.41 -20.35 -22.35
N TRP A 245 -4.86 -19.78 -23.43
CA TRP A 245 -3.73 -20.38 -24.15
C TRP A 245 -2.40 -20.32 -23.38
N LEU A 246 -2.28 -19.50 -22.33
CA LEU A 246 -1.10 -19.48 -21.46
C LEU A 246 -1.09 -20.62 -20.43
N PHE A 247 -2.26 -21.17 -20.07
CA PHE A 247 -2.35 -22.19 -19.02
C PHE A 247 -1.85 -23.56 -19.48
N GLY A 248 -1.34 -24.35 -18.54
CA GLY A 248 -0.82 -25.71 -18.79
C GLY A 248 0.52 -25.75 -19.54
N GLN A 249 1.17 -24.60 -19.73
CA GLN A 249 2.48 -24.51 -20.39
C GLN A 249 3.62 -24.72 -19.38
N PRO A 250 4.74 -25.35 -19.77
CA PRO A 250 5.94 -25.37 -18.94
C PRO A 250 6.57 -23.98 -18.83
N PHE A 251 7.41 -23.79 -17.81
CA PHE A 251 8.03 -22.50 -17.50
C PHE A 251 8.76 -21.89 -18.70
N GLU A 252 9.53 -22.67 -19.45
CA GLU A 252 10.31 -22.20 -20.60
C GLU A 252 9.40 -21.59 -21.68
N THR A 253 8.22 -22.19 -21.87
CA THR A 253 7.21 -21.67 -22.80
C THR A 253 6.53 -20.42 -22.25
N LEU A 254 6.20 -20.39 -20.96
CA LEU A 254 5.65 -19.20 -20.29
C LEU A 254 6.61 -18.02 -20.38
N GLN A 255 7.89 -18.24 -20.07
CA GLN A 255 8.96 -17.25 -20.14
C GLN A 255 9.10 -16.70 -21.57
N LYS A 256 9.11 -17.58 -22.58
CA LYS A 256 9.13 -17.16 -23.99
C LYS A 256 7.91 -16.32 -24.35
N ASN A 257 6.71 -16.73 -23.94
CA ASN A 257 5.48 -15.99 -24.22
C ASN A 257 5.48 -14.62 -23.51
N ALA A 258 5.92 -14.54 -22.25
CA ALA A 258 6.06 -13.29 -21.51
C ALA A 258 6.99 -12.30 -22.24
N ARG A 259 8.13 -12.81 -22.71
CA ARG A 259 9.06 -12.03 -23.54
C ARG A 259 8.42 -11.54 -24.83
N GLU A 260 7.74 -12.41 -25.58
CA GLU A 260 7.08 -12.04 -26.84
C GLU A 260 6.00 -10.98 -26.63
N ILE A 261 5.21 -11.09 -25.56
CA ILE A 261 4.17 -10.10 -25.19
C ILE A 261 4.83 -8.76 -24.86
N ALA A 262 5.85 -8.75 -24.00
CA ALA A 262 6.59 -7.56 -23.62
C ALA A 262 7.17 -6.83 -24.84
N LEU A 263 7.88 -7.57 -25.71
CA LEU A 263 8.45 -7.02 -26.94
C LEU A 263 7.38 -6.41 -27.84
N HIS A 264 6.23 -7.08 -28.00
CA HIS A 264 5.16 -6.60 -28.88
C HIS A 264 4.53 -5.31 -28.33
N HIS A 265 4.22 -5.28 -27.03
CA HIS A 265 3.64 -4.12 -26.36
C HIS A 265 4.57 -2.90 -26.46
N VAL A 266 5.84 -3.03 -26.04
CA VAL A 266 6.77 -1.90 -26.09
C VAL A 266 7.06 -1.45 -27.52
N LYS A 267 7.17 -2.38 -28.47
CA LYS A 267 7.42 -2.03 -29.87
C LYS A 267 6.28 -1.22 -30.47
N ALA A 268 5.04 -1.60 -30.17
CA ALA A 268 3.84 -0.90 -30.66
C ALA A 268 3.75 0.54 -30.11
N TYR A 269 4.19 0.77 -28.89
CA TYR A 269 4.05 2.06 -28.19
C TYR A 269 5.37 2.79 -27.93
N LYS A 270 6.46 2.38 -28.59
CA LYS A 270 7.79 3.01 -28.45
C LYS A 270 7.70 4.51 -28.71
N GLY A 271 8.25 5.30 -27.78
CA GLY A 271 8.19 6.77 -27.83
C GLY A 271 6.85 7.39 -27.40
N ARG A 272 5.78 6.60 -27.21
CA ARG A 272 4.48 7.06 -26.71
C ARG A 272 4.23 6.65 -25.26
N ILE A 273 4.65 5.45 -24.86
CA ILE A 273 4.57 4.95 -23.47
C ILE A 273 5.97 4.55 -23.01
N LYS A 274 6.42 5.14 -21.90
CA LYS A 274 7.74 4.86 -21.32
C LYS A 274 7.71 4.07 -20.02
N VAL A 275 6.68 4.21 -19.21
CA VAL A 275 6.59 3.54 -17.91
C VAL A 275 5.78 2.27 -18.07
N TRP A 276 6.30 1.14 -17.60
CA TRP A 276 5.66 -0.15 -17.72
C TRP A 276 5.79 -0.91 -16.40
N ASP A 277 4.67 -1.43 -15.88
CA ASP A 277 4.74 -2.48 -14.87
C ASP A 277 5.20 -3.77 -15.55
N ALA A 278 6.50 -4.04 -15.46
CA ALA A 278 7.15 -5.18 -16.08
C ALA A 278 6.69 -6.49 -15.43
N MET A 279 6.53 -6.48 -14.10
CA MET A 279 6.11 -7.61 -13.30
C MET A 279 5.17 -7.14 -12.20
N ASN A 280 4.03 -7.83 -12.04
CA ASN A 280 3.05 -7.55 -11.00
C ASN A 280 2.90 -8.74 -10.04
N GLU A 281 3.06 -8.47 -8.74
CA GLU A 281 2.71 -9.35 -7.62
C GLU A 281 3.40 -10.72 -7.55
N ALA A 282 4.64 -10.82 -8.05
CA ALA A 282 5.43 -12.07 -8.09
C ALA A 282 6.07 -12.50 -6.75
N HIS A 283 5.58 -12.00 -5.62
CA HIS A 283 6.05 -12.29 -4.25
C HIS A 283 5.27 -13.44 -3.61
N ASP A 284 5.09 -14.55 -4.35
CA ASP A 284 4.23 -15.71 -4.04
C ASP A 284 2.71 -15.45 -3.95
N TRP A 285 2.28 -14.20 -3.78
CA TRP A 285 0.88 -13.84 -3.59
C TRP A 285 -0.03 -14.25 -4.76
N ALA A 286 0.29 -13.82 -5.98
CA ALA A 286 -0.48 -14.11 -7.19
C ALA A 286 0.34 -14.97 -8.16
N ASN A 287 0.18 -16.30 -8.07
CA ASN A 287 0.98 -17.26 -8.81
C ASN A 287 0.14 -18.39 -9.42
N CYS A 288 -0.83 -18.06 -10.27
CA CYS A 288 -1.73 -19.04 -10.93
C CYS A 288 -1.00 -20.04 -11.84
N PHE A 289 0.26 -19.78 -12.20
CA PHE A 289 1.12 -20.67 -12.98
C PHE A 289 1.98 -21.60 -12.11
N THR A 290 1.85 -21.54 -10.77
CA THR A 290 2.57 -22.41 -9.81
C THR A 290 4.09 -22.39 -9.98
N LEU A 291 4.64 -21.22 -10.34
CA LEU A 291 6.06 -21.03 -10.55
C LEU A 291 6.82 -21.04 -9.22
N THR A 292 8.03 -21.58 -9.22
CA THR A 292 8.94 -21.45 -8.08
C THR A 292 9.49 -20.03 -7.99
N GLN A 293 10.00 -19.64 -6.82
CA GLN A 293 10.62 -18.31 -6.64
C GLN A 293 11.81 -18.04 -7.58
N PRO A 294 12.73 -18.97 -7.82
CA PRO A 294 13.75 -18.80 -8.87
C PRO A 294 13.16 -18.54 -10.26
N GLN A 295 12.05 -19.20 -10.62
CA GLN A 295 11.35 -18.97 -11.88
C GLN A 295 10.67 -17.59 -11.93
N LEU A 296 10.09 -17.13 -10.82
CA LEU A 296 9.49 -15.79 -10.72
C LEU A 296 10.56 -14.70 -10.85
N VAL A 297 11.72 -14.85 -10.21
CA VAL A 297 12.88 -13.96 -10.37
C VAL A 297 13.34 -13.91 -11.83
N GLU A 298 13.48 -15.06 -12.48
CA GLU A 298 13.92 -15.14 -13.87
C GLU A 298 12.87 -14.59 -14.86
N LEU A 299 11.59 -14.77 -14.57
CA LEU A 299 10.51 -14.17 -15.35
C LEU A 299 10.48 -12.64 -15.19
N THR A 300 10.79 -12.14 -13.99
CA THR A 300 10.94 -10.71 -13.71
C THR A 300 12.06 -10.12 -14.56
N ARG A 301 13.22 -10.79 -14.59
CA ARG A 301 14.34 -10.43 -15.47
C ARG A 301 13.90 -10.39 -16.93
N THR A 302 13.28 -11.45 -17.39
CA THR A 302 12.84 -11.59 -18.79
C THR A 302 11.94 -10.43 -19.21
N CYS A 303 10.99 -10.04 -18.35
CA CYS A 303 10.11 -8.92 -18.64
C CYS A 303 10.87 -7.60 -18.67
N CYS A 304 11.72 -7.31 -17.68
CA CYS A 304 12.51 -6.08 -17.63
C CYS A 304 13.46 -5.94 -18.83
N ASP A 305 14.25 -6.99 -19.11
CA ASP A 305 15.22 -7.01 -20.21
C ASP A 305 14.52 -6.79 -21.56
N ALA A 306 13.33 -7.39 -21.76
CA ALA A 306 12.56 -7.22 -22.98
C ALA A 306 12.08 -5.77 -23.18
N LEU A 307 11.75 -5.05 -22.11
CA LEU A 307 11.40 -3.62 -22.20
C LEU A 307 12.60 -2.82 -22.72
N HIS A 308 13.77 -2.99 -22.08
CA HIS A 308 14.98 -2.23 -22.38
C HIS A 308 15.62 -2.61 -23.74
N GLU A 309 15.43 -3.84 -24.21
CA GLU A 309 15.84 -4.28 -25.55
C GLU A 309 15.14 -3.46 -26.65
N VAL A 310 13.84 -3.19 -26.47
CA VAL A 310 13.05 -2.45 -27.47
C VAL A 310 13.20 -0.95 -27.30
N ASP A 311 13.14 -0.46 -26.07
CA ASP A 311 13.31 0.96 -25.72
C ASP A 311 14.21 1.08 -24.49
N SER A 312 15.49 1.39 -24.73
CA SER A 312 16.47 1.60 -23.66
C SER A 312 16.16 2.78 -22.74
N SER A 313 15.14 3.58 -23.05
CA SER A 313 14.62 4.65 -22.19
C SER A 313 13.31 4.29 -21.47
N ALA A 314 12.82 3.06 -21.64
CA ALA A 314 11.70 2.55 -20.87
C ALA A 314 12.07 2.45 -19.39
N ILE A 315 11.06 2.68 -18.54
CA ILE A 315 11.13 2.59 -17.08
C ILE A 315 10.39 1.33 -16.69
N ALA A 316 11.12 0.32 -16.25
CA ALA A 316 10.61 -0.94 -15.74
C ALA A 316 10.25 -0.81 -14.26
N VAL A 317 8.95 -0.86 -13.96
CA VAL A 317 8.42 -0.91 -12.60
C VAL A 317 8.20 -2.38 -12.23
N VAL A 318 8.72 -2.80 -11.07
CA VAL A 318 8.33 -4.07 -10.44
C VAL A 318 7.34 -3.73 -9.34
N ASN A 319 6.12 -4.25 -9.45
CA ASN A 319 4.99 -3.84 -8.63
C ASN A 319 4.59 -4.94 -7.64
N VAL A 320 4.40 -4.59 -6.37
CA VAL A 320 3.99 -5.50 -5.30
C VAL A 320 2.78 -4.98 -4.55
N CYS A 321 2.05 -5.90 -3.92
CA CYS A 321 0.94 -5.60 -3.05
C CYS A 321 1.23 -6.01 -1.62
N LEU A 322 0.34 -5.65 -0.69
CA LEU A 322 0.38 -6.10 0.71
C LEU A 322 1.77 -5.91 1.35
N PRO A 323 2.31 -4.67 1.35
CA PRO A 323 3.71 -4.42 1.66
C PRO A 323 4.12 -4.78 3.10
N PHE A 324 3.16 -4.94 4.02
CA PHE A 324 3.37 -5.41 5.39
C PHE A 324 3.38 -6.94 5.54
N ALA A 325 3.10 -7.68 4.46
CA ALA A 325 3.22 -9.12 4.35
C ALA A 325 2.41 -9.93 5.39
N GLU A 326 1.26 -9.45 5.87
CA GLU A 326 0.43 -10.19 6.84
C GLU A 326 0.01 -11.59 6.32
N TYR A 327 -0.06 -11.77 5.01
CA TYR A 327 -0.33 -13.07 4.38
C TYR A 327 0.79 -14.09 4.62
N VAL A 328 2.04 -13.65 4.81
CA VAL A 328 3.17 -14.51 5.19
C VAL A 328 2.99 -14.98 6.63
N ALA A 329 2.65 -14.06 7.55
CA ALA A 329 2.32 -14.42 8.93
C ALA A 329 1.15 -15.42 8.98
N GLY A 330 0.10 -15.18 8.18
CA GLY A 330 -1.09 -16.02 8.10
C GLY A 330 -0.98 -17.28 7.24
N ARG A 331 0.15 -17.50 6.55
CA ARG A 331 0.35 -18.56 5.54
C ARG A 331 -0.77 -18.66 4.50
N TYR A 332 -1.03 -17.57 3.81
CA TYR A 332 -2.11 -17.49 2.83
C TYR A 332 -1.64 -16.84 1.51
N VAL A 333 -2.19 -17.24 0.37
CA VAL A 333 -1.90 -16.66 -0.95
C VAL A 333 -3.18 -16.52 -1.76
N CYS A 334 -3.20 -15.63 -2.76
CA CYS A 334 -4.33 -15.45 -3.66
C CYS A 334 -4.45 -16.60 -4.66
N TYR A 335 -3.34 -16.97 -5.32
CA TYR A 335 -3.29 -18.05 -6.31
C TYR A 335 -1.98 -18.83 -6.23
N GLY A 336 -2.06 -20.12 -6.56
CA GLY A 336 -0.90 -20.99 -6.68
C GLY A 336 -0.69 -21.91 -5.49
N SER A 337 0.46 -22.58 -5.48
CA SER A 337 0.88 -23.46 -4.39
C SER A 337 1.35 -22.64 -3.20
N LEU A 338 1.07 -23.12 -1.98
CA LEU A 338 1.62 -22.55 -0.76
C LEU A 338 3.02 -23.15 -0.50
N PRO A 339 4.13 -22.43 -0.75
CA PRO A 339 5.48 -22.97 -0.53
C PRO A 339 5.77 -23.17 0.96
N GLU A 340 6.80 -23.97 1.27
CA GLU A 340 7.26 -24.16 2.66
C GLU A 340 7.60 -22.81 3.31
N LYS A 341 8.36 -21.97 2.60
CA LYS A 341 8.68 -20.59 2.97
C LYS A 341 8.12 -19.62 1.94
N LEU A 342 7.17 -18.79 2.35
CA LEU A 342 6.66 -17.67 1.55
C LEU A 342 7.69 -16.54 1.49
N HIS A 343 7.78 -15.89 0.34
CA HIS A 343 8.52 -14.63 0.21
C HIS A 343 7.56 -13.48 0.47
N SER A 344 7.92 -12.57 1.37
CA SER A 344 7.28 -11.27 1.49
C SER A 344 7.62 -10.39 0.28
N PRO A 345 6.93 -9.25 0.08
CA PRO A 345 7.32 -8.30 -0.95
C PRO A 345 8.76 -7.79 -0.81
N LEU A 346 9.22 -7.51 0.42
CA LEU A 346 10.59 -7.04 0.67
C LEU A 346 11.63 -8.15 0.38
N THR A 347 11.39 -9.38 0.84
CA THR A 347 12.25 -10.52 0.53
C THR A 347 12.31 -10.79 -0.98
N TYR A 348 11.19 -10.66 -1.69
CA TYR A 348 11.18 -10.77 -3.16
C TYR A 348 12.01 -9.67 -3.84
N PHE A 349 11.90 -8.41 -3.39
CA PHE A 349 12.75 -7.33 -3.90
C PHE A 349 14.24 -7.60 -3.67
N ARG A 350 14.61 -8.06 -2.47
CA ARG A 350 15.99 -8.46 -2.16
C ARG A 350 16.46 -9.57 -3.10
N ALA A 351 15.64 -10.59 -3.34
CA ALA A 351 15.98 -11.69 -4.25
C ALA A 351 16.23 -11.22 -5.69
N ILE A 352 15.42 -10.30 -6.24
CA ILE A 352 15.64 -9.80 -7.60
C ILE A 352 16.84 -8.84 -7.69
N LEU A 353 17.14 -8.09 -6.62
CA LEU A 353 18.34 -7.24 -6.54
C LEU A 353 19.61 -8.10 -6.45
N ASP A 354 19.62 -9.12 -5.60
CA ASP A 354 20.73 -10.07 -5.44
C ASP A 354 21.00 -10.84 -6.73
N ALA A 355 19.94 -11.19 -7.47
CA ALA A 355 20.05 -11.79 -8.79
C ALA A 355 20.54 -10.79 -9.86
N GLY A 356 20.61 -9.49 -9.58
CA GLY A 356 21.03 -8.46 -10.54
C GLY A 356 19.99 -8.18 -11.63
N VAL A 357 18.69 -8.31 -11.33
CA VAL A 357 17.61 -7.90 -12.24
C VAL A 357 17.65 -6.39 -12.46
N GLN A 358 17.68 -5.96 -13.72
CA GLN A 358 17.72 -4.54 -14.09
C GLN A 358 16.31 -3.96 -14.18
N PHE A 359 15.76 -3.52 -13.04
CA PHE A 359 14.51 -2.74 -12.99
C PHE A 359 14.78 -1.32 -12.47
N ASP A 360 13.89 -0.38 -12.77
CA ASP A 360 14.13 1.04 -12.53
C ASP A 360 13.41 1.56 -11.28
N VAL A 361 12.22 1.02 -10.98
CA VAL A 361 11.32 1.58 -9.96
C VAL A 361 10.69 0.47 -9.11
N THR A 362 10.66 0.71 -7.80
CA THR A 362 9.90 -0.07 -6.82
C THR A 362 8.45 0.41 -6.82
N GLY A 363 7.52 -0.42 -7.30
CA GLY A 363 6.08 -0.15 -7.28
C GLY A 363 5.41 -0.74 -6.05
N ILE A 364 4.62 0.07 -5.33
CA ILE A 364 3.90 -0.34 -4.13
C ILE A 364 2.41 -0.07 -4.33
N GLN A 365 1.60 -1.13 -4.26
CA GLN A 365 0.16 -1.03 -4.10
C GLN A 365 -0.20 -0.89 -2.61
N LEU A 366 -1.08 0.06 -2.30
CA LEU A 366 -1.51 0.40 -0.96
C LEU A 366 -3.02 0.68 -0.93
N TYR A 367 -3.82 -0.35 -1.20
CA TYR A 367 -5.21 -0.36 -0.75
C TYR A 367 -5.23 -0.38 0.79
N PHE A 368 -6.17 0.34 1.42
CA PHE A 368 -6.15 0.65 2.85
C PHE A 368 -5.55 -0.50 3.70
N PRO A 369 -4.33 -0.37 4.24
CA PRO A 369 -3.63 -1.50 4.85
C PRO A 369 -4.14 -1.86 6.25
N ALA A 370 -5.25 -1.26 6.69
CA ALA A 370 -5.69 -1.29 8.09
C ALA A 370 -4.59 -0.87 9.07
N ARG A 371 -3.76 0.12 8.70
CA ARG A 371 -2.64 0.65 9.49
C ARG A 371 -2.76 2.17 9.61
N ASP A 372 -2.20 2.72 10.67
CA ASP A 372 -2.01 4.16 10.83
C ASP A 372 -0.90 4.70 9.91
N MET A 373 -0.85 6.02 9.77
CA MET A 373 0.10 6.72 8.90
C MET A 373 1.56 6.59 9.35
N VAL A 374 1.84 6.35 10.64
CA VAL A 374 3.21 6.17 11.15
C VAL A 374 3.75 4.82 10.68
N ALA A 375 2.97 3.75 10.81
CA ALA A 375 3.34 2.44 10.28
C ALA A 375 3.54 2.49 8.76
N VAL A 376 2.67 3.20 8.04
CA VAL A 376 2.80 3.41 6.58
C VAL A 376 4.08 4.18 6.24
N ASP A 377 4.40 5.28 6.92
CA ASP A 377 5.62 6.06 6.68
C ASP A 377 6.91 5.25 6.94
N ARG A 378 6.89 4.40 7.96
CA ARG A 378 8.01 3.48 8.24
C ARG A 378 8.16 2.42 7.17
N MET A 379 7.06 1.81 6.73
CA MET A 379 7.07 0.85 5.62
C MET A 379 7.64 1.50 4.35
N LEU A 380 7.22 2.73 4.02
CA LEU A 380 7.78 3.45 2.88
C LEU A 380 9.29 3.67 3.00
N SER A 381 9.80 3.93 4.21
CA SER A 381 11.25 4.04 4.47
C SER A 381 11.99 2.72 4.26
N VAL A 382 11.38 1.58 4.59
CA VAL A 382 11.96 0.26 4.33
C VAL A 382 12.11 0.04 2.82
N PHE A 383 11.07 0.26 2.02
CA PHE A 383 11.17 0.10 0.57
C PHE A 383 12.10 1.15 -0.08
N ALA A 384 12.17 2.37 0.46
CA ALA A 384 13.11 3.39 0.01
C ALA A 384 14.58 2.95 0.17
N SER A 385 14.88 2.15 1.21
CA SER A 385 16.24 1.65 1.48
C SER A 385 16.80 0.74 0.37
N LEU A 386 15.93 0.21 -0.50
CA LEU A 386 16.31 -0.56 -1.69
C LEU A 386 17.06 0.28 -2.74
N GLY A 387 17.14 1.60 -2.56
CA GLY A 387 17.98 2.48 -3.36
C GLY A 387 17.43 2.81 -4.75
N LYS A 388 16.14 2.56 -4.98
CA LYS A 388 15.42 2.88 -6.22
C LYS A 388 14.29 3.87 -5.97
N PRO A 389 13.92 4.70 -6.96
CA PRO A 389 12.70 5.48 -6.89
C PRO A 389 11.47 4.61 -6.57
N VAL A 390 10.54 5.19 -5.83
CA VAL A 390 9.29 4.54 -5.43
C VAL A 390 8.12 5.17 -6.17
N HIS A 391 7.26 4.32 -6.73
CA HIS A 391 5.93 4.73 -7.18
C HIS A 391 4.89 4.08 -6.26
N ILE A 392 3.98 4.90 -5.70
CA ILE A 392 2.73 4.36 -5.20
C ILE A 392 1.84 4.15 -6.42
N THR A 393 1.73 2.90 -6.83
CA THR A 393 1.21 2.50 -8.15
C THR A 393 -0.30 2.32 -8.15
N GLU A 394 -0.86 1.94 -7.00
CA GLU A 394 -2.27 1.69 -6.81
C GLU A 394 -2.61 2.00 -5.36
N MET A 395 -3.58 2.87 -5.11
CA MET A 395 -4.09 3.09 -3.76
C MET A 395 -5.59 3.32 -3.80
N GLY A 396 -6.27 2.98 -2.71
CA GLY A 396 -7.70 3.15 -2.60
C GLY A 396 -8.18 2.84 -1.19
N VAL A 397 -9.10 3.67 -0.69
CA VAL A 397 -9.80 3.43 0.57
C VAL A 397 -11.30 3.58 0.35
N ASN A 398 -12.10 2.99 1.23
CA ASN A 398 -13.55 3.05 1.13
C ASN A 398 -14.07 4.46 1.46
N GLY A 399 -14.98 4.98 0.62
CA GLY A 399 -15.64 6.28 0.80
C GLY A 399 -17.10 6.21 1.27
N ASP A 400 -17.57 5.03 1.63
CA ASP A 400 -18.96 4.71 2.03
C ASP A 400 -20.06 5.04 0.99
N ILE A 401 -21.12 4.24 1.03
CA ILE A 401 -22.08 4.08 -0.09
C ILE A 401 -23.10 5.22 -0.08
N ARG A 402 -23.32 5.84 -1.25
CA ARG A 402 -24.39 6.82 -1.47
C ARG A 402 -25.76 6.17 -1.72
N GLY A 403 -25.83 4.83 -1.78
CA GLY A 403 -27.00 4.06 -2.21
C GLY A 403 -26.82 2.54 -2.11
N HIS A 404 -27.41 1.77 -3.04
CA HIS A 404 -27.30 0.30 -3.02
C HIS A 404 -25.84 -0.16 -3.09
N ALA A 405 -25.48 -1.10 -2.21
CA ALA A 405 -24.13 -1.61 -2.08
C ALA A 405 -23.61 -2.21 -3.40
N SER A 406 -22.59 -1.61 -3.98
CA SER A 406 -21.68 -2.35 -4.85
C SER A 406 -20.84 -3.25 -3.96
N GLN A 407 -21.00 -4.57 -4.11
CA GLN A 407 -20.11 -5.58 -3.52
C GLN A 407 -18.89 -5.86 -4.42
N SER A 408 -18.62 -5.02 -5.43
CA SER A 408 -17.35 -5.13 -6.16
C SER A 408 -16.22 -5.04 -5.14
N GLY A 409 -15.21 -5.91 -5.22
CA GLY A 409 -14.13 -5.87 -4.23
C GLY A 409 -14.30 -6.79 -3.01
N SER A 410 -15.50 -6.99 -2.49
CA SER A 410 -15.66 -7.64 -1.16
C SER A 410 -15.29 -9.13 -1.12
N SER A 411 -15.26 -9.82 -2.27
CA SER A 411 -14.83 -11.21 -2.37
C SER A 411 -13.35 -11.38 -2.73
N TRP A 412 -12.61 -10.29 -2.94
CA TRP A 412 -11.20 -10.35 -3.35
C TRP A 412 -10.30 -10.48 -2.14
N THR A 413 -9.37 -11.43 -2.23
CA THR A 413 -8.57 -11.91 -1.09
C THR A 413 -7.63 -10.83 -0.53
N GLN A 414 -7.17 -9.92 -1.38
CA GLN A 414 -6.35 -8.77 -0.97
C GLN A 414 -7.15 -7.78 -0.11
N LEU A 415 -8.40 -7.50 -0.50
CA LEU A 415 -9.26 -6.54 0.20
C LEU A 415 -9.79 -7.12 1.52
N SER A 416 -10.02 -8.43 1.60
CA SER A 416 -10.35 -9.07 2.89
C SER A 416 -9.25 -8.92 3.94
N MET A 417 -7.98 -8.78 3.52
CA MET A 417 -6.87 -8.52 4.44
C MET A 417 -6.70 -7.03 4.77
N SER A 418 -7.38 -6.17 4.04
CA SER A 418 -7.37 -4.71 4.15
C SER A 418 -8.56 -4.17 4.97
N GLU A 419 -9.39 -5.03 5.54
CA GLU A 419 -10.54 -4.61 6.36
C GLU A 419 -10.10 -3.84 7.61
N GLY A 420 -10.73 -2.72 7.92
CA GLY A 420 -10.46 -1.96 9.13
C GLY A 420 -11.19 -0.62 9.14
N VAL A 421 -11.03 0.11 10.23
CA VAL A 421 -11.67 1.43 10.44
C VAL A 421 -10.61 2.42 10.85
N TRP A 422 -10.52 3.52 10.11
CA TRP A 422 -9.66 4.66 10.38
C TRP A 422 -10.51 5.86 10.82
N HIS A 423 -10.05 6.59 11.84
CA HIS A 423 -10.66 7.81 12.39
C HIS A 423 -12.20 7.77 12.52
N GLY A 424 -12.71 6.74 13.18
CA GLY A 424 -14.12 6.62 13.58
C GLY A 424 -15.06 6.05 12.52
N GLY A 425 -14.61 5.77 11.29
CA GLY A 425 -15.44 5.16 10.26
C GLY A 425 -15.17 5.71 8.86
N TRP A 426 -15.39 4.86 7.84
CA TRP A 426 -15.35 5.30 6.46
C TRP A 426 -16.61 6.08 6.11
N ASN A 427 -16.41 7.25 5.49
CA ASN A 427 -17.40 8.06 4.80
C ASN A 427 -16.65 8.96 3.80
N GLU A 428 -17.37 9.75 3.02
CA GLU A 428 -16.78 10.60 1.99
C GLU A 428 -15.75 11.59 2.56
N HIS A 429 -15.99 12.12 3.76
CA HIS A 429 -15.08 13.04 4.44
C HIS A 429 -13.82 12.33 4.94
N THR A 430 -13.97 11.21 5.65
CA THR A 430 -12.84 10.41 6.16
C THR A 430 -11.97 9.85 5.03
N GLN A 431 -12.56 9.48 3.88
CA GLN A 431 -11.81 9.11 2.67
C GLN A 431 -10.98 10.27 2.15
N ALA A 432 -11.55 11.48 2.13
CA ALA A 432 -10.86 12.66 1.67
C ALA A 432 -9.74 13.10 2.64
N ASP A 433 -9.94 12.92 3.96
CA ASP A 433 -8.91 13.11 4.99
C ASP A 433 -7.74 12.15 4.79
N TRP A 434 -8.04 10.85 4.60
CA TRP A 434 -7.01 9.85 4.36
C TRP A 434 -6.19 10.16 3.12
N LEU A 435 -6.85 10.54 2.01
CA LEU A 435 -6.17 10.97 0.78
C LEU A 435 -5.25 12.15 1.04
N GLU A 436 -5.74 13.21 1.69
CA GLU A 436 -4.96 14.43 1.92
C GLU A 436 -3.74 14.15 2.81
N GLN A 437 -3.93 13.38 3.89
CA GLN A 437 -2.87 13.04 4.81
C GLN A 437 -1.82 12.15 4.15
N PHE A 438 -2.23 11.07 3.48
CA PHE A 438 -1.31 10.18 2.77
C PHE A 438 -0.53 10.92 1.67
N TYR A 439 -1.22 11.69 0.81
CA TYR A 439 -0.56 12.40 -0.29
C TYR A 439 0.44 13.44 0.23
N THR A 440 0.12 14.12 1.32
CA THR A 440 1.03 15.09 1.94
C THR A 440 2.28 14.42 2.50
N ILE A 441 2.11 13.32 3.24
CA ILE A 441 3.23 12.53 3.80
C ILE A 441 4.09 12.01 2.66
N ALA A 442 3.50 11.38 1.65
CA ALA A 442 4.23 10.80 0.53
C ALA A 442 4.91 11.86 -0.35
N ALA A 443 4.28 13.01 -0.58
CA ALA A 443 4.89 14.11 -1.36
C ALA A 443 6.08 14.76 -0.64
N ALA A 444 6.13 14.71 0.69
CA ALA A 444 7.26 15.15 1.50
C ALA A 444 8.51 14.24 1.38
N ARG A 445 8.41 13.13 0.63
CA ARG A 445 9.46 12.12 0.47
C ARG A 445 10.07 12.15 -0.93
N PRO A 446 11.34 12.59 -1.12
CA PRO A 446 11.94 12.80 -2.43
C PRO A 446 12.07 11.53 -3.29
N GLU A 447 12.20 10.36 -2.66
CA GLU A 447 12.27 9.07 -3.32
C GLU A 447 10.96 8.65 -3.98
N ILE A 448 9.81 9.20 -3.53
CA ILE A 448 8.50 8.96 -4.13
C ILE A 448 8.35 9.89 -5.33
N GLN A 449 8.14 9.31 -6.50
CA GLN A 449 8.07 10.02 -7.79
C GLN A 449 6.70 9.94 -8.46
N ALA A 450 5.81 9.05 -8.02
CA ALA A 450 4.44 9.00 -8.50
C ALA A 450 3.47 8.53 -7.41
N LEU A 451 2.29 9.15 -7.37
CA LEU A 451 1.14 8.76 -6.56
C LEU A 451 -0.04 8.45 -7.47
N THR A 452 -0.48 7.20 -7.51
CA THR A 452 -1.57 6.74 -8.37
C THR A 452 -2.72 6.18 -7.54
N TRP A 453 -3.86 6.87 -7.55
CA TRP A 453 -5.12 6.30 -7.04
C TRP A 453 -5.66 5.27 -8.02
N TRP A 454 -6.25 4.18 -7.55
CA TRP A 454 -6.60 3.11 -8.49
C TRP A 454 -7.76 3.52 -9.40
N ASP A 455 -8.98 3.64 -8.88
CA ASP A 455 -10.15 3.89 -9.72
C ASP A 455 -10.59 5.36 -9.75
N PHE A 456 -10.82 5.88 -10.97
CA PHE A 456 -11.34 7.24 -11.12
C PHE A 456 -12.87 7.30 -11.04
N ILE A 457 -13.57 6.25 -11.43
CA ILE A 457 -15.04 6.17 -11.42
C ILE A 457 -15.55 4.82 -10.92
N GLU A 458 -16.63 4.83 -10.14
CA GLU A 458 -17.29 3.62 -9.65
C GLU A 458 -17.83 2.72 -10.80
N PRO A 459 -18.08 1.43 -10.56
CA PRO A 459 -17.64 0.66 -9.39
C PRO A 459 -16.12 0.47 -9.38
N SER A 460 -15.51 0.64 -8.22
CA SER A 460 -14.06 0.52 -8.00
C SER A 460 -13.66 -0.85 -7.48
N PHE A 461 -12.36 -1.13 -7.55
CA PHE A 461 -11.74 -2.30 -6.97
C PHE A 461 -12.00 -2.37 -5.46
N SER A 462 -11.80 -1.28 -4.72
CA SER A 462 -12.11 -1.17 -3.28
C SER A 462 -13.62 -1.11 -2.97
N GLY A 463 -14.46 -1.39 -3.96
CA GLY A 463 -15.92 -1.36 -3.90
C GLY A 463 -16.52 0.03 -4.03
N ASN A 464 -15.94 1.00 -3.35
CA ASN A 464 -16.51 2.33 -3.23
C ASN A 464 -15.46 3.42 -2.93
N GLY A 465 -14.34 3.33 -3.62
CA GLY A 465 -13.16 4.15 -3.40
C GLY A 465 -12.85 5.16 -4.51
N ALA A 466 -13.70 5.34 -5.52
CA ALA A 466 -13.35 6.15 -6.69
C ALA A 466 -13.60 7.66 -6.50
N PHE A 467 -12.92 8.49 -7.30
CA PHE A 467 -13.14 9.95 -7.32
C PHE A 467 -14.53 10.38 -7.79
N LEU A 468 -15.11 9.62 -8.73
CA LEU A 468 -16.41 9.89 -9.30
C LEU A 468 -17.38 8.75 -8.98
N TYR A 469 -18.62 9.11 -8.68
CA TYR A 469 -19.74 8.18 -8.71
C TYR A 469 -20.05 7.71 -10.13
N GLU A 470 -20.88 6.68 -10.28
CA GLU A 470 -21.29 6.09 -11.57
C GLU A 470 -21.94 7.10 -12.52
N ASP A 471 -22.53 8.16 -11.98
CA ASP A 471 -23.13 9.27 -12.72
C ASP A 471 -22.13 10.39 -13.05
N GLU A 472 -20.82 10.14 -12.90
CA GLU A 472 -19.72 11.10 -13.09
C GLU A 472 -19.78 12.34 -12.17
N ASN A 473 -20.52 12.29 -11.06
CA ASN A 473 -20.45 13.34 -10.04
C ASN A 473 -19.19 13.16 -9.17
N PRO A 474 -18.43 14.23 -8.91
CA PRO A 474 -17.21 14.16 -8.09
C PRO A 474 -17.54 14.04 -6.60
N ARG A 475 -16.71 13.27 -5.89
CA ARG A 475 -16.65 13.24 -4.42
C ARG A 475 -15.84 14.40 -3.85
N GLU A 476 -15.96 14.65 -2.55
CA GLU A 476 -15.17 15.61 -1.78
C GLU A 476 -13.66 15.46 -2.03
N MET A 477 -13.16 14.21 -2.08
CA MET A 477 -11.74 13.93 -2.30
C MET A 477 -11.20 14.48 -3.63
N TYR A 478 -12.06 14.61 -4.66
CA TYR A 478 -11.68 15.26 -5.92
C TYR A 478 -11.29 16.73 -5.70
N PHE A 479 -12.15 17.47 -5.00
CA PHE A 479 -11.92 18.89 -4.74
C PHE A 479 -10.75 19.10 -3.78
N ARG A 480 -10.59 18.24 -2.77
CA ARG A 480 -9.44 18.29 -1.86
C ARG A 480 -8.12 17.97 -2.56
N LEU A 481 -8.09 17.00 -3.48
CA LEU A 481 -6.90 16.75 -4.30
C LEU A 481 -6.52 17.98 -5.14
N LEU A 482 -7.49 18.65 -5.78
CA LEU A 482 -7.21 19.86 -6.56
C LEU A 482 -6.61 20.97 -5.69
N ALA A 483 -7.15 21.19 -4.49
CA ALA A 483 -6.63 22.18 -3.55
C ALA A 483 -5.24 21.79 -3.01
N LEU A 484 -5.02 20.51 -2.70
CA LEU A 484 -3.74 20.00 -2.20
C LEU A 484 -2.65 20.09 -3.26
N LYS A 485 -2.96 19.76 -4.52
CA LYS A 485 -2.02 19.79 -5.65
C LYS A 485 -1.31 21.14 -5.75
N ASP A 486 -2.04 22.23 -5.56
CA ASP A 486 -1.52 23.61 -5.59
C ASP A 486 -0.49 23.91 -4.49
N ARG A 487 -0.46 23.09 -3.42
CA ARG A 487 0.48 23.20 -2.30
C ARG A 487 1.66 22.25 -2.39
N ILE A 488 1.46 21.05 -2.93
CA ILE A 488 2.50 20.00 -2.97
C ILE A 488 3.23 19.92 -4.31
N ILE A 489 2.67 20.46 -5.39
CA ILE A 489 3.29 20.53 -6.71
C ILE A 489 3.70 21.97 -7.02
N LYS A 490 4.93 22.15 -7.51
CA LYS A 490 5.42 23.45 -7.95
C LYS A 490 4.65 23.89 -9.20
N LYS A 491 3.91 25.00 -9.11
CA LYS A 491 3.25 25.61 -10.27
C LYS A 491 4.29 25.94 -11.33
N ARG A 492 4.23 25.23 -12.46
CA ARG A 492 4.96 25.62 -13.67
C ARG A 492 4.20 26.79 -14.28
N TYR A 493 4.50 28.02 -13.86
CA TYR A 493 4.09 29.19 -14.63
C TYR A 493 4.79 29.07 -15.98
N GLY A 494 4.04 28.69 -17.01
CA GLY A 494 4.52 28.84 -18.37
C GLY A 494 4.85 30.31 -18.58
N THR A 495 6.09 30.60 -18.98
CA THR A 495 6.38 31.84 -19.70
C THR A 495 5.45 31.87 -20.89
N VAL A 496 4.44 32.74 -20.80
CA VAL A 496 3.49 33.08 -21.87
C VAL A 496 4.26 33.64 -23.06
#